data_AF-A0AAN7UX77-F1
#
_entry.id   AF-A0AAN7UX77-F1
#
_cell.length_a   1.000
_cell.length_b   1.000
_cell.length_c   1.000
_cell.angle_alpha   90.00
_cell.angle_beta   90.00
_cell.angle_gamma   90.00
#
_symmetry.space_group_name_H-M   'P 1'
#
loop_
_entity.id
_entity.type
_entity.pdbx_description
1 polymer ?
#
loop_
_entity_poly.entity_id
_entity_poly.type
_entity_poly.pdbx_seq_one_letter_code
_entity_poly.pdbx_strand_id
1 'polypeptide(L)'
;MQADTRLQIIAAYHQGFIEPTRNNGTVSLYSLKQQAIVAEVKGSTSYVSVKTSRPVDIRTLGSGWPMLHEADVKKSEHAKEFKERWDCEHPRSKPTSASNF
;
A
#
# COMPACT_ATOMS: atom_id res chain seq x y z
N MET A 1 -34.36 17.23 10.49
CA MET A 1 -33.93 16.05 9.71
C MET A 1 -32.41 16.05 9.71
N GLN A 2 -31.76 15.30 10.60
CA GLN A 2 -30.28 15.15 10.58
C GLN A 2 -29.93 14.19 9.45
N ALA A 3 -29.12 14.65 8.49
CA ALA A 3 -28.61 13.78 7.44
C ALA A 3 -27.65 12.77 8.06
N ASP A 4 -27.97 11.48 7.92
CA ASP A 4 -27.07 10.37 8.25
C ASP A 4 -25.82 10.51 7.38
N THR A 5 -24.76 11.07 7.96
CA THR A 5 -23.51 11.34 7.27
C THR A 5 -22.61 10.11 7.41
N ARG A 6 -23.06 8.96 6.89
CA ARG A 6 -22.18 7.78 6.81
C ARG A 6 -20.99 8.14 5.94
N LEU A 7 -19.80 8.11 6.53
CA LEU A 7 -18.55 8.23 5.82
C LEU A 7 -18.45 7.11 4.78
N GLN A 8 -18.64 7.46 3.51
CA GLN A 8 -18.43 6.54 2.38
C GLN A 8 -16.95 6.55 2.02
N ILE A 9 -16.18 5.71 2.71
CA ILE A 9 -14.72 5.60 2.55
C ILE A 9 -14.36 4.21 2.02
N ILE A 10 -13.49 4.15 1.03
CA ILE A 10 -12.82 2.92 0.60
C ILE A 10 -11.41 2.93 1.19
N ALA A 11 -11.08 1.89 1.97
CA ALA A 11 -9.70 1.63 2.38
C ALA A 11 -9.04 0.74 1.34
N ALA A 12 -7.95 1.21 0.75
CA ALA A 12 -7.16 0.48 -0.22
C ALA A 12 -5.75 0.23 0.33
N TYR A 13 -5.25 -0.98 0.13
CA TYR A 13 -3.87 -1.32 0.47
C TYR A 13 -3.07 -1.61 -0.81
N HIS A 14 -2.04 -0.80 -1.02
CA HIS A 14 -1.05 -0.99 -2.06
C HIS A 14 0.17 -1.70 -1.46
N GLN A 15 0.39 -2.93 -1.90
CA GLN A 15 1.56 -3.74 -1.55
C GLN A 15 2.78 -3.15 -2.27
N GLY A 16 3.72 -2.56 -1.52
CA GLY A 16 4.88 -1.86 -2.08
C GLY A 16 6.02 -2.81 -2.43
N PHE A 17 6.56 -3.49 -1.41
CA PHE A 17 7.54 -4.58 -1.57
C PHE A 17 7.55 -5.44 -0.31
N ILE A 18 7.97 -6.68 -0.43
CA ILE A 18 8.10 -7.59 0.71
C ILE A 18 9.56 -7.99 0.91
N GLU A 19 9.94 -8.02 2.18
CA GLU A 19 11.17 -8.63 2.66
C GLU A 19 10.84 -9.88 3.48
N PRO A 20 11.82 -10.77 3.71
CA PRO A 20 11.58 -12.01 4.44
C PRO A 20 11.02 -11.83 5.86
N THR A 21 11.25 -10.68 6.49
CA THR A 21 10.84 -10.40 7.87
C THR A 21 9.77 -9.30 7.99
N ARG A 22 9.42 -8.64 6.88
CA ARG A 22 8.47 -7.52 6.88
C ARG A 22 7.81 -7.29 5.53
N ASN A 23 6.56 -6.88 5.58
CA ASN A 23 5.78 -6.45 4.43
C ASN A 23 5.65 -4.91 4.47
N ASN A 24 5.99 -4.22 3.36
CA ASN A 24 5.87 -2.77 3.22
C ASN A 24 4.74 -2.40 2.26
N GLY A 25 3.98 -1.36 2.60
CA GLY A 25 2.92 -0.87 1.73
C GLY A 25 2.33 0.47 2.15
N THR A 26 1.35 0.89 1.37
CA THR A 26 0.62 2.14 1.55
C THR A 26 -0.85 1.83 1.78
N VAL A 27 -1.43 2.35 2.85
CA VAL A 27 -2.88 2.35 3.05
C VAL A 27 -3.40 3.73 2.69
N SER A 28 -4.36 3.79 1.77
CA SER A 28 -5.01 5.03 1.35
C SER A 28 -6.50 4.95 1.64
N LEU A 29 -7.08 6.03 2.17
CA LEU A 29 -8.51 6.20 2.36
C LEU A 29 -9.06 7.09 1.26
N TYR A 30 -9.95 6.56 0.43
CA TYR A 30 -10.60 7.29 -0.66
C TYR A 30 -12.04 7.63 -0.29
N SER A 31 -12.41 8.92 -0.38
CA SER A 31 -13.77 9.39 -0.13
C SER A 31 -14.59 9.36 -1.41
N LEU A 32 -15.68 8.59 -1.41
CA LEU A 32 -16.62 8.57 -2.55
C LEU A 32 -17.31 9.93 -2.73
N LYS A 33 -17.53 10.67 -1.65
CA LYS A 33 -18.15 11.99 -1.73
C LYS A 33 -17.21 13.03 -2.36
N GLN A 34 -15.93 13.01 -1.97
CA GLN A 34 -14.95 13.99 -2.46
C GLN A 34 -14.26 13.53 -3.75
N GLN A 35 -14.43 12.26 -4.13
CA GLN A 35 -13.72 11.62 -5.23
C GLN A 35 -12.19 11.78 -5.14
N ALA A 36 -11.67 11.74 -3.91
CA ALA A 36 -10.26 11.99 -3.62
C ALA A 36 -9.73 11.13 -2.46
N ILE A 37 -8.42 10.91 -2.45
CA ILE A 37 -7.71 10.34 -1.29
C ILE A 37 -7.68 11.40 -0.19
N VAL A 38 -8.22 11.06 0.98
CA VAL A 38 -8.35 11.98 2.13
C VAL A 38 -7.36 11.68 3.24
N ALA A 39 -6.75 10.49 3.24
CA ALA A 39 -5.65 10.13 4.13
C ALA A 39 -4.80 9.05 3.47
N GLU A 40 -3.50 9.08 3.73
CA GLU A 40 -2.56 8.06 3.28
C GLU A 40 -1.51 7.83 4.36
N VAL A 41 -1.18 6.56 4.60
CA VAL A 41 -0.06 6.17 5.46
C VAL A 41 0.81 5.15 4.76
N LYS A 42 2.11 5.40 4.77
CA LYS A 42 3.14 4.44 4.34
C LYS A 42 3.71 3.78 5.57
N GLY A 43 3.77 2.46 5.56
CA GLY A 43 4.20 1.70 6.73
C GLY A 43 4.71 0.32 6.40
N SER A 44 5.05 -0.40 7.46
CA SER A 44 5.49 -1.78 7.37
C SER A 44 4.87 -2.62 8.47
N THR A 45 4.64 -3.90 8.16
CA THR A 45 4.21 -4.93 9.12
C THR A 45 5.36 -5.92 9.27
N SER A 46 5.88 -6.09 10.48
CA SER A 46 6.94 -7.06 10.77
C SER A 46 6.38 -8.39 11.25
N TYR A 47 6.94 -9.48 10.73
CA TYR A 47 6.63 -10.83 11.20
C TYR A 47 7.54 -11.18 12.35
N VAL A 48 6.96 -11.51 13.51
CA VAL A 48 7.70 -11.79 14.74
C VAL A 48 7.35 -13.17 15.29
N SER A 49 8.35 -13.86 15.82
CA SER A 49 8.12 -15.09 16.58
C SER A 49 7.45 -14.76 17.91
N VAL A 50 6.32 -15.41 18.20
CA VAL A 50 5.59 -15.22 19.48
C VAL A 50 6.45 -15.60 20.68
N LYS A 51 7.33 -16.61 20.54
CA LYS A 51 8.17 -17.11 21.64
C LYS A 51 9.32 -16.16 21.98
N THR A 52 9.92 -15.53 20.98
CA THR A 52 11.16 -14.75 21.16
C THR A 52 10.94 -13.24 21.01
N SER A 53 9.77 -12.83 20.51
CA SER A 53 9.45 -11.45 20.13
C SER A 53 10.48 -10.85 19.16
N ARG A 54 11.22 -11.69 18.42
CA ARG A 54 12.20 -11.26 17.42
C ARG A 54 11.62 -11.41 16.00
N PRO A 55 12.06 -10.58 15.04
CA PRO A 55 11.74 -10.77 13.63
C PRO A 55 12.11 -12.17 13.16
N VAL A 56 11.26 -12.77 12.32
CA VAL A 56 11.48 -14.10 11.77
C VAL A 56 11.37 -14.08 10.25
N ASP A 57 12.25 -14.84 9.58
CA ASP A 57 12.19 -15.03 8.15
C ASP A 57 11.03 -15.98 7.81
N ILE A 58 9.95 -15.45 7.24
CA ILE A 58 8.75 -16.22 6.94
C ILE A 58 8.97 -17.28 5.86
N ARG A 59 10.01 -17.16 5.03
CA ARG A 59 10.36 -18.16 4.00
C ARG A 59 10.90 -19.45 4.60
N THR A 60 11.36 -19.39 5.86
CA THR A 60 11.87 -20.55 6.59
C THR A 60 10.79 -21.25 7.42
N LEU A 61 9.59 -20.67 7.49
CA LEU A 61 8.48 -21.22 8.25
C LEU A 61 7.72 -22.28 7.43
N GLY A 62 7.09 -23.24 8.13
CA GLY A 62 6.18 -24.20 7.51
C GLY A 62 4.82 -23.58 7.15
N SER A 63 3.82 -24.41 6.87
CA SER A 63 2.40 -23.99 6.84
C SER A 63 2.07 -22.79 5.91
N GLY A 64 2.65 -22.77 4.70
CA GLY A 64 2.25 -21.84 3.63
C GLY A 64 2.87 -20.44 3.70
N TRP A 65 3.66 -20.11 4.72
CA TRP A 65 4.36 -18.84 4.81
C TRP A 65 5.32 -18.54 3.63
N PRO A 66 6.08 -19.52 3.08
CA PRO A 66 6.88 -19.27 1.89
C PRO A 66 6.04 -18.94 0.67
N MET A 67 4.85 -19.56 0.54
CA MET A 67 3.90 -19.29 -0.54
C MET A 67 3.28 -17.89 -0.39
N LEU A 68 2.96 -17.47 0.84
CA LEU A 68 2.52 -16.10 1.12
C LEU A 68 3.58 -15.09 0.67
N HIS A 69 4.85 -15.32 1.04
CA HIS A 69 5.95 -14.46 0.62
C HIS A 69 6.04 -14.37 -0.91
N GLU A 70 5.99 -15.51 -1.61
CA GLU A 70 6.04 -15.53 -3.08
C GLU A 70 4.84 -14.80 -3.72
N ALA A 71 3.64 -14.98 -3.17
CA ALA A 71 2.44 -14.28 -3.65
C ALA A 71 2.55 -12.76 -3.45
N ASP A 72 3.06 -12.32 -2.30
CA ASP A 72 3.26 -10.89 -2.02
C ASP A 72 4.37 -10.28 -2.90
N VAL A 73 5.43 -11.03 -3.21
CA VAL A 73 6.44 -10.62 -4.21
C VAL A 73 5.77 -10.37 -5.55
N LYS A 74 5.06 -11.35 -6.09
CA LYS A 74 4.37 -11.22 -7.39
C LYS A 74 3.36 -10.06 -7.40
N LYS A 75 2.63 -9.88 -6.31
CA LYS A 75 1.68 -8.78 -6.14
C LYS A 75 2.38 -7.42 -6.15
N SER A 76 3.53 -7.30 -5.48
CA SER A 76 4.31 -6.06 -5.45
C SER A 76 4.91 -5.71 -6.80
N GLU A 77 5.43 -6.71 -7.52
CA GLU A 77 5.97 -6.54 -8.88
C GLU A 77 4.88 -6.06 -9.84
N HIS A 78 3.73 -6.75 -9.86
CA HIS A 78 2.61 -6.35 -10.72
C HIS A 78 2.08 -4.95 -10.35
N ALA A 79 2.01 -4.61 -9.06
CA ALA A 79 1.57 -3.28 -8.63
C ALA A 79 2.55 -2.18 -9.06
N LYS A 80 3.85 -2.46 -9.05
CA LYS A 80 4.89 -1.57 -9.56
C LYS A 80 4.76 -1.36 -11.06
N GLU A 81 4.65 -2.43 -11.84
CA GLU A 81 4.47 -2.36 -13.30
C GLU A 81 3.21 -1.58 -13.68
N PHE A 82 2.09 -1.83 -12.99
CA PHE A 82 0.85 -1.10 -13.22
C PHE A 82 1.02 0.39 -12.95
N LYS A 83 1.70 0.74 -11.84
CA LYS A 83 1.97 2.13 -11.47
C LYS A 83 2.86 2.83 -12.50
N GLU A 84 3.94 2.17 -12.92
CA GLU A 84 4.87 2.73 -13.92
C GLU A 84 4.16 2.97 -15.25
N ARG A 85 3.35 2.01 -15.71
CA ARG A 85 2.52 2.18 -16.91
C ARG A 85 1.54 3.35 -16.75
N TRP A 86 0.83 3.42 -15.63
CA TRP A 86 -0.11 4.49 -15.35
C TRP A 86 0.56 5.87 -15.37
N ASP A 87 1.71 6.01 -14.69
CA ASP A 87 2.46 7.27 -14.61
C ASP A 87 3.00 7.71 -16.00
N CYS A 88 3.32 6.77 -16.89
CA CYS A 88 3.68 7.04 -18.29
C CYS A 88 2.49 7.49 -19.14
N GLU A 89 1.32 6.86 -18.98
CA GLU A 89 0.09 7.18 -19.72
C GLU A 89 -0.57 8.49 -19.25
N HIS A 90 -0.37 8.82 -17.97
CA HIS A 90 -0.96 9.99 -17.31
C HIS A 90 0.14 10.89 -16.74
N PRO A 91 0.96 11.51 -17.62
CA PRO A 91 2.02 12.40 -17.16
C PRO A 91 1.40 13.52 -16.32
N ARG A 92 1.81 13.59 -15.06
CA ARG A 92 1.36 14.66 -14.17
C ARG A 92 1.78 15.98 -14.80
N SER A 93 0.84 16.91 -14.94
CA SER A 93 1.17 18.29 -15.28
C SER A 93 2.27 18.74 -14.32
N LYS A 94 3.37 19.28 -14.87
CA LYS A 94 4.42 19.89 -14.04
C LYS A 94 3.72 20.83 -13.06
N PRO A 95 4.07 20.83 -11.76
CA PRO A 95 3.59 21.88 -10.90
C PRO A 95 3.95 23.18 -11.61
N THR A 96 2.94 24.00 -11.93
CA THR A 96 3.15 25.35 -12.42
C THR A 96 4.06 25.98 -11.38
N SER A 97 5.35 26.06 -11.69
CA SER A 97 6.27 26.91 -10.97
C SER A 97 5.52 28.22 -10.82
N ALA A 98 5.37 28.69 -9.58
CA ALA A 98 4.91 30.03 -9.33
C ALA A 98 5.90 30.99 -10.02
N SER A 99 5.70 31.21 -11.31
CA SER A 99 5.97 32.48 -11.95
C SER A 99 5.09 33.46 -11.20
N ASN A 100 5.72 34.41 -10.52
CA ASN A 100 5.35 35.82 -10.41
C ASN A 100 6.28 36.39 -9.31
N PHE A 101 7.32 37.11 -9.74
CA PHE A 101 7.41 38.58 -9.77
C PHE A 101 7.81 39.16 -8.43
#